data_AF-A0A818IWS0-F1
#
_entry.id   AF-A0A818IWS0-F1
#
_cell.length_a   1.000
_cell.length_b   1.000
_cell.length_c   1.000
_cell.angle_alpha   90.00
_cell.angle_beta   90.00
_cell.angle_gamma   90.00
#
_symmetry.space_group_name_H-M   'P 1'
#
loop_
_entity.id
_entity.type
_entity.pdbx_description
1 polymer ?
#
loop_
_entity_poly.entity_id
_entity_poly.type
_entity_poly.pdbx_seq_one_letter_code
_entity_poly.pdbx_strand_id
1 'polypeptide(L)'
;MVLQRAPQRAIVWGYTDTFNTPITLTMNNKVYYTMNSISSVDLVDASIWSVTLDAQTDEGPFQIQVTKPLANGSLETITLNDVLFGDVWICSGQSNMQFAVNRMFNASIEIENASKYPKVRLFTVATAQANTPQEELLAIGLKWSLASASSVASGYTSAVCWLYGRMIHEGLGKRPIGLLHTSWGGTNIEYWSPPEALKDCGITQ
;
A
#
# COMPACT_ATOMS: atom_id res chain seq x y z
N MET A 1 -6.51 3.12 4.63
CA MET A 1 -5.24 2.37 4.42
C MET A 1 -4.59 2.08 5.78
N VAL A 2 -3.49 1.32 5.85
CA VAL A 2 -2.70 1.14 7.09
C VAL A 2 -1.24 1.51 6.83
N LEU A 3 -0.66 2.31 7.71
CA LEU A 3 0.76 2.69 7.75
C LEU A 3 1.46 2.03 8.95
N GLN A 4 2.79 1.92 8.92
CA GLN A 4 3.55 1.30 10.01
C GLN A 4 3.44 2.12 11.31
N ARG A 5 2.99 1.46 12.38
CA ARG A 5 2.93 2.04 13.74
C ARG A 5 4.31 2.21 14.39
N ALA A 6 4.34 2.94 15.50
CA ALA A 6 5.51 3.06 16.36
C ALA A 6 6.05 1.68 16.82
N PRO A 7 7.39 1.54 17.01
CA PRO A 7 8.41 2.60 16.96
C PRO A 7 8.85 3.02 15.54
N GLN A 8 8.35 2.34 14.50
CA GLN A 8 8.64 2.71 13.12
C GLN A 8 7.97 4.06 12.77
N ARG A 9 8.51 4.70 11.73
CA ARG A 9 8.05 5.99 11.23
C ARG A 9 7.62 5.83 9.79
N ALA A 10 6.34 6.03 9.51
CA ALA A 10 5.81 5.93 8.15
C ALA A 10 6.29 7.10 7.29
N ILE A 11 6.55 6.81 6.02
CA ILE A 11 6.93 7.81 5.01
C ILE A 11 5.71 8.05 4.13
N VAL A 12 5.30 9.31 4.02
CA VAL A 12 4.30 9.77 3.05
C VAL A 12 5.04 10.52 1.96
N TRP A 13 4.80 10.16 0.71
CA TRP A 13 5.49 10.72 -0.43
C TRP A 13 4.54 10.84 -1.62
N GLY A 14 4.95 11.58 -2.64
CA GLY A 14 4.20 11.70 -3.88
C GLY A 14 4.94 12.54 -4.91
N TYR A 15 4.29 12.75 -6.05
CA TYR A 15 4.81 13.52 -7.16
C TYR A 15 4.28 14.95 -7.17
N THR A 16 5.04 15.85 -7.80
CA THR A 16 4.59 17.18 -8.16
C THR A 16 5.28 17.66 -9.44
N ASP A 17 4.57 18.42 -10.24
CA ASP A 17 4.95 19.01 -11.54
C ASP A 17 5.79 20.29 -11.44
N THR A 18 6.17 20.66 -10.21
CA THR A 18 6.84 21.92 -9.88
C THR A 18 8.14 21.62 -9.15
N PHE A 19 9.18 22.41 -9.37
CA PHE A 19 10.48 22.27 -8.69
C PHE A 19 10.62 23.26 -7.53
N ASN A 20 11.33 22.88 -6.47
CA ASN A 20 11.61 23.74 -5.31
C ASN A 20 10.34 24.40 -4.73
N THR A 21 9.24 23.66 -4.68
CA THR A 21 7.95 24.13 -4.17
C THR A 21 7.73 23.55 -2.77
N PRO A 22 7.39 24.39 -1.77
CA PRO A 22 7.14 23.91 -0.42
C PRO A 22 5.88 23.05 -0.39
N ILE A 23 6.01 21.85 0.17
CA ILE A 23 4.91 20.94 0.44
C ILE A 23 4.67 20.92 1.94
N THR A 24 3.42 21.11 2.34
CA THR A 24 3.00 21.05 3.74
C THR A 24 2.14 19.81 3.96
N LEU A 25 2.50 18.98 4.93
CA LEU A 25 1.69 17.85 5.37
C LEU A 25 1.17 18.12 6.79
N THR A 26 -0.13 17.96 7.00
CA THR A 26 -0.76 18.08 8.32
C THR A 26 -1.41 16.78 8.73
N MET A 27 -1.14 16.34 9.95
CA MET A 27 -1.78 15.18 10.58
C MET A 27 -1.89 15.42 12.08
N ASN A 28 -3.07 15.26 12.66
CA ASN A 28 -3.33 15.43 14.11
C ASN A 28 -2.81 16.78 14.67
N ASN A 29 -3.14 17.90 14.00
CA ASN A 29 -2.66 19.26 14.31
C ASN A 29 -1.13 19.46 14.22
N LYS A 30 -0.37 18.42 13.87
CA LYS A 30 1.06 18.53 13.64
C LYS A 30 1.31 18.84 12.17
N VAL A 31 2.16 19.83 11.94
CA VAL A 31 2.54 20.31 10.62
C VAL A 31 3.97 19.88 10.31
N TYR A 32 4.14 19.34 9.11
CA TYR A 32 5.40 18.91 8.54
C TYR A 32 5.66 19.70 7.25
N TYR A 33 6.92 20.07 7.03
CA TYR A 33 7.34 20.77 5.82
C TYR A 33 8.38 19.93 5.09
N THR A 34 8.28 19.90 3.77
CA THR A 34 9.30 19.32 2.91
C THR A 34 9.41 20.15 1.63
N MET A 35 10.52 19.98 0.93
CA MET A 35 10.72 20.51 -0.41
C MET A 35 10.88 19.30 -1.32
N ASN A 36 10.22 19.32 -2.47
CA ASN A 36 10.45 18.31 -3.48
C ASN A 36 11.90 18.41 -4.01
N SER A 37 12.56 17.26 -4.19
CA SER A 37 13.92 17.19 -4.74
C SER A 37 13.90 16.62 -6.17
N ILE A 38 15.00 16.87 -6.89
CA ILE A 38 15.15 16.72 -8.36
C ILE A 38 14.67 15.35 -8.92
N SER A 39 14.22 15.43 -10.18
CA SER A 39 13.48 14.50 -11.03
C SER A 39 13.61 13.00 -10.78
N SER A 40 12.47 12.31 -10.78
CA SER A 40 12.43 10.87 -11.07
C SER A 40 12.92 10.62 -12.49
N VAL A 41 13.80 9.64 -12.67
CA VAL A 41 14.44 9.31 -13.96
C VAL A 41 13.41 8.95 -15.04
N ASP A 42 12.24 8.45 -14.64
CA ASP A 42 11.22 7.91 -15.54
C ASP A 42 10.03 8.85 -15.82
N LEU A 43 9.93 10.00 -15.14
CA LEU A 43 8.86 10.99 -15.38
C LEU A 43 9.48 12.35 -15.72
N VAL A 44 9.39 12.70 -17.00
CA VAL A 44 9.74 14.02 -17.51
C VAL A 44 8.87 15.06 -16.79
N ASP A 45 9.50 16.09 -16.23
CA ASP A 45 8.86 17.21 -15.50
C ASP A 45 8.14 16.86 -14.18
N ALA A 46 8.39 15.69 -13.58
CA ALA A 46 7.91 15.38 -12.23
C ALA A 46 9.05 15.33 -11.21
N SER A 47 8.73 15.70 -9.98
CA SER A 47 9.63 15.65 -8.83
C SER A 47 8.98 14.94 -7.66
N ILE A 48 9.78 14.30 -6.81
CA ILE A 48 9.29 13.55 -5.66
C ILE A 48 9.46 14.39 -4.40
N TRP A 49 8.41 14.45 -3.59
CA TRP A 49 8.46 14.95 -2.23
C TRP A 49 8.24 13.80 -1.25
N SER A 50 8.83 13.88 -0.06
CA SER A 50 8.57 12.93 1.01
C SER A 50 8.61 13.59 2.39
N VAL A 51 7.81 13.04 3.31
CA VAL A 51 7.72 13.43 4.71
C VAL A 51 7.80 12.16 5.55
N THR A 52 8.76 12.10 6.47
CA THR A 52 8.79 11.05 7.50
C THR A 52 7.99 11.52 8.71
N LEU A 53 6.86 10.86 8.95
CA LEU A 53 5.99 11.18 10.09
C LEU A 53 6.68 10.86 11.41
N ASP A 54 6.16 11.43 12.50
CA ASP A 54 6.53 10.96 13.84
C ASP A 54 6.04 9.52 14.03
N ALA A 55 6.73 8.76 14.89
CA ALA A 55 6.25 7.44 15.26
C ALA A 55 4.88 7.55 15.93
N GLN A 56 3.86 6.89 15.35
CA GLN A 56 2.48 6.97 15.85
C GLN A 56 2.14 5.75 16.70
N THR A 57 1.82 5.97 17.97
CA THR A 57 1.31 4.93 18.87
C THR A 57 -0.20 4.75 18.76
N ASP A 58 -0.91 5.84 18.45
CA ASP A 58 -2.35 5.85 18.27
C ASP A 58 -2.71 5.18 16.94
N GLU A 59 -3.79 4.39 16.95
CA GLU A 59 -4.17 3.54 15.82
C GLU A 59 -4.94 4.30 14.72
N GLY A 60 -5.46 5.50 15.02
CA GLY A 60 -6.35 6.26 14.14
C GLY A 60 -7.83 5.85 14.25
N PRO A 61 -8.67 6.15 13.23
CA PRO A 61 -8.28 6.70 11.93
C PRO A 61 -7.83 8.16 11.99
N PHE A 62 -6.80 8.47 11.22
CA PHE A 62 -6.34 9.84 10.98
C PHE A 62 -6.75 10.32 9.60
N GLN A 63 -6.79 11.64 9.47
CA GLN A 63 -6.74 12.34 8.20
C GLN A 63 -5.33 12.91 8.02
N ILE A 64 -4.77 12.71 6.83
CA ILE A 64 -3.52 13.34 6.40
C ILE A 64 -3.86 14.30 5.26
N GLN A 65 -3.56 15.57 5.44
CA GLN A 65 -3.76 16.59 4.42
C GLN A 65 -2.40 17.05 3.89
N VAL A 66 -2.24 17.06 2.57
CA VAL A 66 -1.05 17.55 1.89
C VAL A 66 -1.44 18.74 1.05
N THR A 67 -0.74 19.87 1.19
CA THR A 67 -0.99 21.10 0.45
C THR A 67 0.26 21.57 -0.28
N LYS A 68 0.03 22.13 -1.48
CA LYS A 68 1.02 22.78 -2.33
C LYS A 68 0.50 24.13 -2.80
N PRO A 69 1.26 25.22 -2.71
CA PRO A 69 0.85 26.51 -3.29
C PRO A 69 0.92 26.49 -4.82
N LEU A 70 -0.02 27.16 -5.46
CA LEU A 70 -0.08 27.36 -6.90
C LEU A 70 0.27 28.81 -7.28
N ALA A 71 0.71 29.02 -8.52
CA ALA A 71 1.14 30.34 -9.00
C ALA A 71 0.02 31.42 -8.97
N ASN A 72 -1.24 31.01 -8.99
CA ASN A 72 -2.41 31.90 -8.88
C ASN A 72 -2.74 32.29 -7.42
N GLY A 73 -1.93 31.85 -6.44
CA GLY A 73 -2.14 32.11 -5.01
C GLY A 73 -3.10 31.16 -4.30
N SER A 74 -3.69 30.18 -4.99
CA SER A 74 -4.51 29.14 -4.35
C SER A 74 -3.67 27.96 -3.86
N LEU A 75 -4.29 27.04 -3.11
CA LEU A 75 -3.66 25.80 -2.66
C LEU A 75 -4.23 24.59 -3.41
N GLU A 76 -3.36 23.75 -3.95
CA GLU A 76 -3.71 22.38 -4.30
C GLU A 76 -3.69 21.54 -3.02
N THR A 77 -4.71 20.70 -2.82
CA THR A 77 -4.88 19.93 -1.58
C THR A 77 -5.24 18.48 -1.90
N ILE A 78 -4.47 17.54 -1.33
CA ILE A 78 -4.75 16.11 -1.32
C ILE A 78 -5.11 15.71 0.11
N THR A 79 -6.19 14.95 0.28
CA THR A 79 -6.61 14.45 1.58
C THR A 79 -6.68 12.93 1.58
N LEU A 80 -5.86 12.31 2.43
CA LEU A 80 -5.93 10.88 2.72
C LEU A 80 -6.82 10.69 3.95
N ASN A 81 -7.93 9.99 3.76
CA ASN A 81 -8.89 9.68 4.82
C ASN A 81 -8.74 8.24 5.31
N ASP A 82 -9.22 7.97 6.51
CA ASP A 82 -9.24 6.63 7.10
C ASP A 82 -7.86 5.95 7.07
N VAL A 83 -6.84 6.68 7.55
CA VAL A 83 -5.47 6.19 7.68
C VAL A 83 -5.29 5.61 9.08
N LEU A 84 -5.06 4.31 9.18
CA LEU A 84 -4.73 3.63 10.43
C LEU A 84 -3.22 3.45 10.57
N PHE A 85 -2.74 3.34 11.81
CA PHE A 85 -1.37 2.93 12.11
C PHE A 85 -1.37 1.55 12.75
N GLY A 86 -0.65 0.60 12.15
CA GLY A 86 -0.64 -0.79 12.55
C GLY A 86 0.44 -1.60 11.84
N ASP A 87 0.19 -2.89 11.66
CA ASP A 87 1.15 -3.80 11.01
C ASP A 87 0.77 -3.99 9.54
N VAL A 88 1.76 -3.90 8.66
CA VAL A 88 1.59 -4.02 7.21
C VAL A 88 2.25 -5.31 6.74
N TRP A 89 1.48 -6.18 6.10
CA TRP A 89 1.93 -7.48 5.63
C TRP A 89 1.87 -7.56 4.11
N ILE A 90 2.98 -7.99 3.51
CA ILE A 90 3.07 -8.26 2.08
C ILE A 90 2.81 -9.76 1.87
N CYS A 91 1.78 -10.05 1.07
CA CYS A 91 1.36 -11.39 0.69
C CYS A 91 1.74 -11.63 -0.77
N SER A 92 2.89 -12.26 -1.01
CA SER A 92 3.46 -12.47 -2.35
C SER A 92 3.71 -13.96 -2.64
N GLY A 93 4.19 -14.25 -3.86
CA GLY A 93 4.44 -15.59 -4.37
C GLY A 93 3.61 -15.90 -5.60
N GLN A 94 3.16 -17.16 -5.73
CA GLN A 94 2.46 -17.67 -6.90
C GLN A 94 1.00 -18.06 -6.62
N SER A 95 0.45 -19.01 -7.42
CA SER A 95 -0.97 -19.37 -7.50
C SER A 95 -1.62 -19.71 -6.16
N ASN A 96 -0.90 -20.36 -5.24
CA ASN A 96 -1.43 -20.69 -3.91
C ASN A 96 -1.62 -19.46 -3.02
N MET A 97 -0.75 -18.45 -3.14
CA MET A 97 -1.00 -17.14 -2.51
C MET A 97 -2.08 -16.38 -3.28
N GLN A 98 -2.13 -16.50 -4.60
CA GLN A 98 -3.12 -15.83 -5.44
C GLN A 98 -4.55 -16.36 -5.27
N PHE A 99 -4.70 -17.56 -4.71
CA PHE A 99 -5.98 -18.23 -4.57
C PHE A 99 -6.98 -17.37 -3.79
N ALA A 100 -8.09 -16.99 -4.43
CA ALA A 100 -9.01 -15.98 -3.94
C ALA A 100 -9.99 -16.50 -2.88
N VAL A 101 -10.39 -15.63 -1.95
CA VAL A 101 -11.39 -15.93 -0.90
C VAL A 101 -12.69 -16.48 -1.48
N ASN A 102 -13.21 -15.90 -2.57
CA ASN A 102 -14.48 -16.34 -3.15
C ASN A 102 -14.45 -17.77 -3.74
N ARG A 103 -13.28 -18.42 -3.80
CA ARG A 103 -13.10 -19.79 -4.29
C ARG A 103 -12.75 -20.79 -3.18
N MET A 104 -12.52 -20.33 -1.96
CA MET A 104 -12.11 -21.20 -0.85
C MET A 104 -13.30 -21.90 -0.18
N PHE A 105 -13.03 -22.99 0.53
CA PHE A 105 -14.03 -23.61 1.40
C PHE A 105 -14.51 -22.61 2.47
N ASN A 106 -15.81 -22.58 2.75
CA ASN A 106 -16.45 -21.64 3.67
C ASN A 106 -16.36 -20.16 3.25
N ALA A 107 -16.12 -19.86 1.96
CA ALA A 107 -16.08 -18.50 1.43
C ALA A 107 -17.28 -17.65 1.89
N SER A 108 -18.51 -18.18 1.84
CA SER A 108 -19.72 -17.44 2.22
C SER A 108 -19.67 -16.93 3.67
N ILE A 109 -19.20 -17.75 4.61
CA ILE A 109 -19.09 -17.38 6.03
C ILE A 109 -18.03 -16.28 6.21
N GLU A 110 -16.92 -16.39 5.50
CA GLU A 110 -15.80 -15.45 5.59
C GLU A 110 -16.13 -14.10 4.96
N ILE A 111 -16.85 -14.11 3.84
CA ILE A 111 -17.39 -12.93 3.16
C ILE A 111 -18.42 -12.23 4.05
N GLU A 112 -19.37 -12.97 4.64
CA GLU A 112 -20.39 -12.41 5.53
C GLU A 112 -19.77 -11.76 6.77
N ASN A 113 -18.77 -12.41 7.36
CA ASN A 113 -18.11 -11.94 8.57
C ASN A 113 -17.07 -10.83 8.33
N ALA A 114 -16.76 -10.48 7.08
CA ALA A 114 -15.69 -9.54 6.76
C ALA A 114 -15.83 -8.19 7.48
N SER A 115 -17.07 -7.68 7.62
CA SER A 115 -17.37 -6.41 8.30
C SER A 115 -17.08 -6.41 9.79
N LYS A 116 -16.88 -7.59 10.42
CA LYS A 116 -16.48 -7.72 11.83
C LYS A 116 -15.03 -7.29 12.07
N TYR A 117 -14.26 -7.04 11.01
CA TYR A 117 -12.84 -6.66 11.06
C TYR A 117 -12.62 -5.22 10.55
N PRO A 118 -13.21 -4.19 11.17
CA PRO A 118 -13.22 -2.82 10.65
C PRO A 118 -11.85 -2.13 10.70
N LYS A 119 -10.81 -2.76 11.27
CA LYS A 119 -9.43 -2.27 11.29
C LYS A 119 -8.50 -3.06 10.35
N VAL A 120 -9.04 -4.01 9.60
CA VAL A 120 -8.30 -4.68 8.52
C VAL A 120 -8.53 -3.89 7.22
N ARG A 121 -7.47 -3.65 6.45
CA ARG A 121 -7.54 -3.01 5.13
C ARG A 121 -6.91 -3.91 4.09
N LEU A 122 -7.55 -3.99 2.94
CA LEU A 122 -7.15 -4.83 1.81
C LEU A 122 -6.62 -3.97 0.67
N PHE A 123 -5.53 -4.40 0.06
CA PHE A 123 -4.99 -3.83 -1.16
C PHE A 123 -4.48 -4.96 -2.06
N THR A 124 -4.67 -4.84 -3.37
CA THR A 124 -4.13 -5.81 -4.34
C THR A 124 -3.54 -5.09 -5.52
N VAL A 125 -2.26 -5.35 -5.78
CA VAL A 125 -1.57 -4.92 -6.99
C VAL A 125 -2.10 -5.72 -8.18
N ALA A 126 -2.37 -5.08 -9.30
CA ALA A 126 -2.74 -5.82 -10.51
C ALA A 126 -1.50 -6.44 -11.16
N THR A 127 -1.66 -7.57 -11.82
CA THR A 127 -0.58 -8.21 -12.57
C THR A 127 -0.24 -7.38 -13.82
N ALA A 128 0.94 -6.80 -13.85
CA ALA A 128 1.47 -6.05 -14.98
C ALA A 128 2.95 -6.35 -15.16
N GLN A 129 3.36 -6.70 -16.38
CA GLN A 129 4.77 -7.00 -16.67
C GLN A 129 5.55 -5.72 -16.93
N ALA A 130 6.79 -5.68 -16.47
CA ALA A 130 7.76 -4.65 -16.80
C ALA A 130 9.13 -5.27 -16.98
N ASN A 131 9.89 -4.79 -17.97
CA ASN A 131 11.27 -5.26 -18.22
C ASN A 131 12.31 -4.43 -17.44
N THR A 132 11.88 -3.35 -16.79
CA THR A 132 12.70 -2.49 -15.94
C THR A 132 11.98 -2.27 -14.61
N PRO A 133 12.71 -1.97 -13.53
CA PRO A 133 12.10 -1.49 -12.29
C PRO A 133 11.15 -0.33 -12.57
N GLN A 134 10.04 -0.28 -11.83
CA GLN A 134 9.04 0.78 -11.94
C GLN A 134 8.98 1.52 -10.60
N GLU A 135 8.90 2.85 -10.65
CA GLU A 135 8.73 3.70 -9.46
C GLU A 135 7.29 3.66 -8.92
N GLU A 136 6.32 3.33 -9.78
CA GLU A 136 4.90 3.26 -9.44
C GLU A 136 4.24 1.95 -9.86
N LEU A 137 3.12 1.65 -9.22
CA LEU A 137 2.30 0.51 -9.61
C LEU A 137 1.64 0.77 -10.97
N LEU A 138 1.96 -0.06 -11.96
CA LEU A 138 1.38 0.04 -13.31
C LEU A 138 -0.15 -0.11 -13.33
N ALA A 139 -0.71 -0.89 -12.39
CA ALA A 139 -2.15 -1.04 -12.23
C ALA A 139 -2.52 -1.53 -10.82
N ILE A 140 -3.73 -1.19 -10.38
CA ILE A 140 -4.28 -1.59 -9.08
C ILE A 140 -5.49 -2.49 -9.31
N GLY A 141 -5.46 -3.70 -8.74
CA GLY A 141 -6.59 -4.64 -8.79
C GLY A 141 -7.66 -4.29 -7.77
N LEU A 142 -7.25 -4.09 -6.51
CA LEU A 142 -8.12 -3.64 -5.43
C LEU A 142 -7.45 -2.46 -4.71
N LYS A 143 -8.07 -1.28 -4.80
CA LYS A 143 -7.66 -0.09 -4.03
C LYS A 143 -7.82 -0.36 -2.54
N TRP A 144 -7.10 0.40 -1.71
CA TRP A 144 -7.19 0.32 -0.26
C TRP A 144 -8.65 0.36 0.19
N SER A 145 -9.12 -0.77 0.71
CA SER A 145 -10.54 -0.98 1.03
C SER A 145 -10.70 -1.47 2.46
N LEU A 146 -11.81 -1.09 3.09
CA LEU A 146 -12.29 -1.75 4.31
C LEU A 146 -12.50 -3.24 4.04
N ALA A 147 -12.29 -4.07 5.05
CA ALA A 147 -12.78 -5.43 5.02
C ALA A 147 -14.32 -5.41 4.99
N SER A 148 -14.90 -5.86 3.90
CA SER A 148 -16.34 -5.91 3.66
C SER A 148 -16.66 -7.14 2.80
N ALA A 149 -17.95 -7.51 2.76
CA ALA A 149 -18.38 -8.60 1.89
C ALA A 149 -17.96 -8.34 0.43
N SER A 150 -18.06 -7.09 -0.06
CA SER A 150 -17.69 -6.73 -1.42
C SER A 150 -16.18 -6.82 -1.69
N SER A 151 -15.34 -6.29 -0.79
CA SER A 151 -13.88 -6.30 -1.00
C SER A 151 -13.30 -7.72 -0.85
N VAL A 152 -13.81 -8.51 0.10
CA VAL A 152 -13.40 -9.89 0.33
C VAL A 152 -13.89 -10.82 -0.79
N ALA A 153 -15.09 -10.62 -1.33
CA ALA A 153 -15.62 -11.43 -2.44
C ALA A 153 -15.12 -11.02 -3.84
N SER A 154 -14.32 -9.95 -3.95
CA SER A 154 -13.93 -9.30 -5.21
C SER A 154 -13.19 -10.20 -6.22
N GLY A 155 -12.67 -11.34 -5.79
CA GLY A 155 -11.77 -12.19 -6.58
C GLY A 155 -10.30 -11.72 -6.56
N TYR A 156 -10.02 -10.52 -6.06
CA TYR A 156 -8.65 -10.00 -5.89
C TYR A 156 -8.06 -10.34 -4.52
N THR A 157 -8.90 -10.54 -3.51
CA THR A 157 -8.45 -10.82 -2.13
C THR A 157 -7.98 -12.27 -2.00
N SER A 158 -6.69 -12.44 -1.74
CA SER A 158 -6.07 -13.74 -1.42
C SER A 158 -6.69 -14.36 -0.17
N ALA A 159 -7.08 -15.63 -0.25
CA ALA A 159 -7.61 -16.43 0.84
C ALA A 159 -6.61 -16.56 2.00
N VAL A 160 -5.38 -16.96 1.69
CA VAL A 160 -4.33 -17.14 2.71
C VAL A 160 -4.02 -15.81 3.39
N CYS A 161 -3.88 -14.74 2.60
CA CYS A 161 -3.59 -13.41 3.14
C CYS A 161 -4.72 -12.91 4.04
N TRP A 162 -5.99 -13.05 3.61
CA TRP A 162 -7.16 -12.67 4.40
C TRP A 162 -7.23 -13.42 5.72
N LEU A 163 -7.19 -14.76 5.67
CA LEU A 163 -7.29 -15.62 6.84
C LEU A 163 -6.18 -15.31 7.85
N TYR A 164 -4.94 -15.19 7.39
CA TYR A 164 -3.81 -14.81 8.22
C TYR A 164 -4.02 -13.43 8.86
N GLY A 165 -4.35 -12.42 8.06
CA GLY A 165 -4.50 -11.06 8.56
C GLY A 165 -5.61 -10.91 9.59
N ARG A 166 -6.76 -11.56 9.39
CA ARG A 166 -7.84 -11.54 10.39
C ARG A 166 -7.47 -12.30 11.66
N MET A 167 -6.72 -13.40 11.56
CA MET A 167 -6.26 -14.17 12.72
C MET A 167 -5.25 -13.37 13.55
N ILE A 168 -4.27 -12.75 12.90
CA ILE A 168 -3.27 -11.91 13.57
C ILE A 168 -3.91 -10.66 14.17
N HIS A 169 -4.87 -10.04 13.47
CA HIS A 169 -5.66 -8.94 14.01
C HIS A 169 -6.26 -9.31 15.38
N GLU A 170 -6.97 -10.44 15.46
CA GLU A 170 -7.57 -10.92 16.72
C GLU A 170 -6.51 -11.28 17.76
N GLY A 171 -5.48 -12.03 17.35
CA GLY A 171 -4.41 -12.49 18.23
C GLY A 171 -3.57 -11.36 18.84
N LEU A 172 -3.51 -10.19 18.18
CA LEU A 172 -2.81 -8.99 18.65
C LEU A 172 -3.74 -7.95 19.30
N GLY A 173 -4.91 -8.37 19.79
CA GLY A 173 -5.82 -7.48 20.52
C GLY A 173 -6.55 -6.47 19.62
N LYS A 174 -6.92 -6.90 18.41
CA LYS A 174 -7.61 -6.09 17.39
C LYS A 174 -6.79 -4.92 16.84
N ARG A 175 -5.48 -5.12 16.71
CA ARG A 175 -4.55 -4.15 16.09
C ARG A 175 -4.87 -3.93 14.60
N PRO A 176 -4.76 -2.71 14.04
CA PRO A 176 -4.92 -2.50 12.61
C PRO A 176 -3.95 -3.32 11.76
N ILE A 177 -4.46 -3.93 10.70
CA ILE A 177 -3.68 -4.76 9.76
C ILE A 177 -3.91 -4.29 8.33
N GLY A 178 -2.81 -3.94 7.65
CA GLY A 178 -2.81 -3.69 6.21
C GLY A 178 -2.32 -4.93 5.46
N LEU A 179 -3.12 -5.45 4.54
CA LEU A 179 -2.76 -6.60 3.72
C LEU A 179 -2.50 -6.15 2.28
N LEU A 180 -1.24 -6.25 1.83
CA LEU A 180 -0.83 -5.96 0.47
C LEU A 180 -0.64 -7.27 -0.29
N HIS A 181 -1.59 -7.60 -1.15
CA HIS A 181 -1.50 -8.76 -2.03
C HIS A 181 -0.75 -8.40 -3.31
N THR A 182 0.35 -9.11 -3.57
CA THR A 182 1.26 -8.87 -4.71
C THR A 182 1.65 -10.14 -5.45
N SER A 183 0.86 -11.23 -5.36
CA SER A 183 1.25 -12.52 -5.93
C SER A 183 0.84 -12.67 -7.41
N TRP A 184 1.56 -13.54 -8.14
CA TRP A 184 1.30 -13.83 -9.55
C TRP A 184 1.41 -15.33 -9.85
N GLY A 185 0.29 -15.99 -10.13
CA GLY A 185 0.25 -17.42 -10.45
C GLY A 185 1.03 -17.82 -11.70
N GLY A 186 1.72 -18.96 -11.63
CA GLY A 186 2.48 -19.51 -12.76
C GLY A 186 3.84 -18.85 -13.00
N THR A 187 4.31 -18.00 -12.08
CA THR A 187 5.64 -17.40 -12.16
C THR A 187 6.65 -18.21 -11.36
N ASN A 188 7.78 -18.53 -11.97
CA ASN A 188 8.93 -19.12 -11.29
C ASN A 188 9.74 -18.04 -10.55
N ILE A 189 10.64 -18.44 -9.65
CA ILE A 189 11.40 -17.52 -8.80
C ILE A 189 12.30 -16.56 -9.58
N GLU A 190 12.69 -16.93 -10.79
CA GLU A 190 13.53 -16.11 -11.64
C GLU A 190 12.83 -14.82 -12.07
N TYR A 191 11.50 -14.84 -12.24
CA TYR A 191 10.70 -13.64 -12.53
C TYR A 191 10.62 -12.66 -11.34
N TRP A 192 11.01 -13.10 -10.14
CA TRP A 192 11.05 -12.29 -8.92
C TRP A 192 12.49 -11.93 -8.52
N SER A 193 13.47 -12.37 -9.30
CA SER A 193 14.88 -12.18 -8.98
C SER A 193 15.43 -10.98 -9.76
N PRO A 194 16.25 -10.12 -9.14
CA PRO A 194 16.89 -9.03 -9.85
C PRO A 194 17.86 -9.59 -10.92
N PRO A 195 18.06 -8.90 -12.06
CA PRO A 195 18.92 -9.37 -13.14
C PRO A 195 20.34 -9.75 -12.68
N GLU A 196 20.88 -9.03 -11.69
CA GLU A 196 22.19 -9.28 -11.11
C GLU A 196 22.26 -10.67 -10.44
N ALA A 197 21.22 -11.06 -9.70
CA ALA A 197 21.17 -12.36 -9.03
C ALA A 197 21.07 -13.53 -10.03
N LEU A 198 20.33 -13.35 -11.12
CA LEU A 198 20.23 -14.34 -12.19
C LEU A 198 21.58 -14.54 -12.89
N LYS A 199 22.26 -13.42 -13.19
CA LYS A 199 23.60 -13.44 -13.79
C LYS A 199 24.60 -14.19 -12.93
N ASP A 200 24.60 -13.97 -11.62
CA ASP A 200 25.48 -14.67 -10.67
C ASP A 200 25.20 -16.19 -10.63
N CYS A 201 23.98 -16.60 -10.94
CA CYS A 201 23.58 -18.01 -11.07
C CYS A 201 23.84 -18.61 -12.46
N GLY A 202 24.41 -17.85 -13.40
CA GLY A 202 24.62 -18.29 -14.78
C GLY A 202 23.33 -18.42 -15.59
N ILE A 203 22.25 -17.79 -15.15
CA ILE A 203 20.96 -17.75 -15.85
C ILE A 203 20.92 -16.48 -16.70
N THR A 204 20.79 -16.64 -18.01
CA THR A 204 20.51 -15.53 -18.94
C THR A 204 19.04 -15.52 -19.29
N GLN A 205 18.32 -14.48 -18.86
CA GLN A 205 16.93 -14.18 -19.25
C GLN A 205 16.88 -12.83 -19.98
#